data_AF-A0A956L0M7-F1
#
_entry.id   AF-A0A956L0M7-F1
#
_cell.length_a   1.000
_cell.length_b   1.000
_cell.length_c   1.000
_cell.angle_alpha   90.00
_cell.angle_beta   90.00
_cell.angle_gamma   90.00
#
_symmetry.space_group_name_H-M   'P 1'
#
loop_
_entity.id
_entity.type
_entity.pdbx_description
1 polymer ?
#
loop_
_entity_poly.entity_id
_entity_poly.type
_entity_poly.pdbx_seq_one_letter_code
_entity_poly.pdbx_strand_id
1 'polypeptide(L)'
;MDKALVHLGYTQLYKGKTPPEVEPDEEDATEEDKDKKKKERQENPVVPVELLENDDGVLAIRVGEEQVVRDLARLVSEDVKVGFRALITLASLFHRRTVQVRCRKFDVDGSTLEELPVMGHHDADIGDLEHNELRQLDNAMKSRLNDVVESFTRAEGTQGFKVKRVFRYKRELKKPKFSNPRMARLMTQLERCESFDVVTEGEQHIVKLVLAGGAKSLSYVKPEEVEELEKALEGRPELQRRRAGAD
;
A
#
# COMPACT_ATOMS: atom_id res chain seq x y z
N MET A 1 -4.33 8.16 13.08
CA MET A 1 -3.45 7.21 12.37
C MET A 1 -3.40 5.82 13.03
N ASP A 2 -2.88 5.66 14.26
CA ASP A 2 -2.83 4.34 14.94
C ASP A 2 -4.23 3.66 15.00
N LYS A 3 -5.27 4.40 15.41
CA LYS A 3 -6.65 3.90 15.41
C LYS A 3 -7.17 3.49 14.03
N ALA A 4 -6.89 4.28 13.00
CA ALA A 4 -7.30 4.03 11.63
C ALA A 4 -6.65 2.74 11.07
N LEU A 5 -5.35 2.55 11.30
CA LEU A 5 -4.64 1.35 10.86
C LEU A 5 -5.12 0.09 11.59
N VAL A 6 -5.42 0.18 12.89
CA VAL A 6 -6.05 -0.91 13.63
C VAL A 6 -7.44 -1.26 13.07
N HIS A 7 -8.24 -0.26 12.69
CA HIS A 7 -9.53 -0.49 12.01
C HIS A 7 -9.37 -1.18 10.65
N LEU A 8 -8.24 -1.01 9.98
CA LEU A 8 -7.90 -1.68 8.72
C LEU A 8 -7.26 -3.08 8.93
N GLY A 9 -7.14 -3.54 10.18
CA GLY A 9 -6.54 -4.85 10.49
C GLY A 9 -5.01 -4.87 10.46
N TYR A 10 -4.37 -3.73 10.67
CA TYR A 10 -2.91 -3.62 10.79
C TYR A 10 -2.48 -3.57 12.26
N THR A 11 -1.42 -4.31 12.56
CA THR A 11 -0.73 -4.30 13.85
C THR A 11 0.58 -3.52 13.73
N GLN A 12 0.83 -2.62 14.68
CA GLN A 12 2.07 -1.87 14.75
C GLN A 12 3.21 -2.76 15.25
N LEU A 13 4.26 -2.91 14.45
CA LEU A 13 5.48 -3.61 14.82
C LEU A 13 6.55 -2.66 15.38
N TYR A 14 6.56 -1.40 14.94
CA TYR A 14 7.57 -0.44 15.35
C TYR A 14 7.04 1.00 15.36
N LYS A 15 7.60 1.82 16.26
CA LYS A 15 7.36 3.25 16.38
C LYS A 15 8.64 3.95 16.89
N GLY A 16 9.22 4.81 16.06
CA GLY A 16 10.45 5.53 16.41
C GLY A 16 10.74 6.74 15.53
N LYS A 17 11.91 7.36 15.71
CA LYS A 17 12.33 8.52 14.90
C LYS A 17 13.12 8.13 13.66
N THR A 18 13.83 7.02 13.72
CA THR A 18 14.64 6.47 12.64
C THR A 18 14.05 5.14 12.18
N PRO A 19 14.14 4.80 10.89
CA PRO A 19 13.84 3.45 10.44
C PRO A 19 14.76 2.44 11.16
N PRO A 20 14.24 1.28 11.60
CA PRO A 20 15.09 0.26 12.22
C PRO A 20 16.00 -0.37 11.16
N GLU A 21 17.24 -0.70 11.54
CA GLU A 21 18.24 -1.32 10.64
C GLU A 21 17.88 -2.77 10.30
N VAL A 22 17.31 -3.48 11.27
CA VAL A 22 16.71 -4.81 11.11
C VAL A 22 15.21 -4.64 11.19
N GLU A 23 14.47 -5.30 10.31
CA GLU A 23 13.02 -5.22 10.37
C GLU A 23 12.53 -5.89 11.67
N PRO A 24 11.55 -5.33 12.38
CA PRO A 24 11.25 -5.70 13.78
C PRO A 24 10.82 -7.15 13.98
N ASP A 25 10.21 -7.76 12.96
CA ASP A 25 9.83 -9.17 12.98
C ASP A 25 11.03 -10.12 12.79
N GLU A 26 12.22 -9.65 12.40
CA GLU A 26 13.45 -10.45 12.28
C GLU A 26 14.33 -10.46 13.53
N GLU A 27 14.20 -9.47 14.43
CA GLU A 27 15.10 -9.32 15.60
C GLU A 27 15.08 -10.56 16.53
N ASP A 28 13.93 -11.22 16.66
CA ASP A 28 13.75 -12.41 17.53
C ASP A 28 13.67 -13.74 16.76
N ALA A 29 14.07 -13.80 15.48
CA ALA A 29 13.96 -15.01 14.67
C ALA A 29 15.19 -15.92 14.80
N THR A 30 14.99 -17.18 15.22
CA THR A 30 16.05 -18.21 15.08
C THR A 30 16.33 -18.50 13.60
N GLU A 31 17.48 -19.10 13.25
CA GLU A 31 17.81 -19.45 11.85
C GLU A 31 16.71 -20.29 11.17
N GLU A 32 16.03 -21.18 11.91
CA GLU A 32 14.90 -21.97 11.40
C GLU A 32 13.62 -21.12 11.21
N ASP A 33 13.44 -20.07 11.99
CA ASP A 33 12.30 -19.14 11.87
C ASP A 33 12.47 -18.13 10.74
N LYS A 34 13.70 -17.86 10.29
CA LYS A 34 13.98 -16.89 9.23
C LYS A 34 13.32 -17.26 7.92
N ASP A 35 13.36 -18.52 7.50
CA ASP A 35 12.70 -18.97 6.27
C ASP A 35 11.18 -18.88 6.36
N LYS A 36 10.62 -19.20 7.54
CA LYS A 36 9.18 -19.09 7.80
C LYS A 36 8.72 -17.64 7.79
N LYS A 37 9.44 -16.73 8.47
CA LYS A 37 9.14 -15.29 8.48
C LYS A 37 9.37 -14.65 7.11
N LYS A 38 10.37 -15.10 6.34
CA LYS A 38 10.59 -14.67 4.94
C LYS A 38 9.42 -15.04 4.05
N LYS A 39 8.87 -16.25 4.20
CA LYS A 39 7.65 -16.66 3.48
C LYS A 39 6.43 -15.86 3.93
N GLU A 40 6.26 -15.64 5.22
CA GLU A 40 5.19 -14.79 5.75
C GLU A 40 5.28 -13.35 5.23
N ARG A 41 6.47 -12.79 5.02
CA ARG A 41 6.64 -11.44 4.44
C ARG A 41 6.23 -11.34 2.98
N GLN A 42 6.48 -12.38 2.19
CA GLN A 42 5.97 -12.43 0.81
C GLN A 42 4.43 -12.46 0.79
N GLU A 43 3.83 -13.14 1.77
CA GLU A 43 2.39 -13.22 1.88
C GLU A 43 1.80 -11.92 2.44
N ASN A 44 2.38 -11.38 3.51
CA ASN A 44 1.96 -10.18 4.25
C ASN A 44 3.14 -9.21 4.43
N PRO A 45 3.32 -8.25 3.50
CA PRO A 45 4.43 -7.31 3.56
C PRO A 45 4.30 -6.38 4.78
N VAL A 46 5.45 -6.02 5.36
CA VAL A 46 5.54 -4.94 6.35
C VAL A 46 5.45 -3.61 5.60
N VAL A 47 4.45 -2.81 5.94
CA VAL A 47 4.20 -1.52 5.29
C VAL A 47 4.90 -0.41 6.08
N PRO A 48 5.85 0.33 5.47
CA PRO A 48 6.41 1.53 6.07
C PRO A 48 5.38 2.66 5.99
N VAL A 49 5.15 3.31 7.14
CA VAL A 49 4.33 4.52 7.25
C VAL A 49 5.15 5.58 7.96
N GLU A 50 5.23 6.77 7.40
CA GLU A 50 5.98 7.87 7.99
C GLU A 50 5.11 9.11 8.11
N LEU A 51 5.21 9.75 9.27
CA LEU A 51 4.60 11.04 9.53
C LEU A 51 5.63 12.13 9.25
N LEU A 52 5.28 13.02 8.34
CA LEU A 52 6.08 14.16 7.92
C LEU A 52 5.41 15.44 8.42
N GLU A 53 6.22 16.45 8.75
CA GLU A 53 5.76 17.79 9.09
C GLU A 53 6.71 18.81 8.46
N ASN A 54 6.18 19.87 7.87
CA ASN A 54 6.99 20.98 7.37
C ASN A 54 7.12 22.12 8.40
N ASP A 55 7.98 23.08 8.11
CA ASP A 55 8.23 24.22 9.01
C ASP A 55 7.00 25.16 9.16
N ASP A 56 6.00 25.03 8.27
CA ASP A 56 4.70 25.74 8.33
C ASP A 56 3.63 24.99 9.14
N GLY A 57 3.96 23.81 9.71
CA GLY A 57 3.04 23.00 10.50
C GLY A 57 2.07 22.12 9.69
N VAL A 58 2.27 22.01 8.37
CA VAL A 58 1.51 21.10 7.51
C VAL A 58 1.96 19.66 7.76
N LEU A 59 1.00 18.78 7.97
CA LEU A 59 1.22 17.35 8.17
C LEU A 59 1.05 16.58 6.86
N ALA A 60 1.93 15.60 6.64
CA ALA A 60 1.81 14.65 5.55
C ALA A 60 2.09 13.23 6.02
N ILE A 61 1.50 12.26 5.31
CA ILE A 61 1.72 10.85 5.55
C ILE A 61 2.35 10.24 4.29
N ARG A 62 3.50 9.59 4.45
CA ARG A 62 4.14 8.79 3.40
C ARG A 62 3.88 7.31 3.65
N VAL A 63 3.40 6.61 2.64
CA VAL A 63 3.11 5.17 2.74
C VAL A 63 3.66 4.47 1.49
N GLY A 64 4.29 3.31 1.71
CA GLY A 64 4.87 2.51 0.62
C GLY A 64 3.84 1.74 -0.23
N GLU A 65 2.54 1.82 0.09
CA GLU A 65 1.49 1.04 -0.55
C GLU A 65 0.25 1.89 -0.84
N GLU A 66 -0.14 1.95 -2.11
CA GLU A 66 -1.22 2.82 -2.60
C GLU A 66 -2.58 2.54 -1.96
N GLN A 67 -2.92 1.26 -1.79
CA GLN A 67 -4.21 0.85 -1.27
C GLN A 67 -4.37 1.31 0.18
N VAL A 68 -3.29 1.18 0.95
CA VAL A 68 -3.23 1.66 2.33
C VAL A 68 -3.38 3.17 2.37
N VAL A 69 -2.80 3.91 1.42
CA VAL A 69 -2.98 5.36 1.36
C VAL A 69 -4.43 5.76 1.27
N ARG A 70 -5.23 5.20 0.34
CA ARG A 70 -6.63 5.66 0.17
C ARG A 70 -7.48 5.39 1.41
N ASP A 71 -7.38 4.18 1.97
CA ASP A 71 -8.21 3.81 3.11
C ASP A 71 -7.75 4.51 4.40
N LEU A 72 -6.43 4.67 4.58
CA LEU A 72 -5.85 5.43 5.70
C LEU A 72 -6.16 6.92 5.57
N ALA A 73 -6.05 7.47 4.35
CA ALA A 73 -6.34 8.84 4.01
C ALA A 73 -7.72 9.23 4.53
N ARG A 74 -8.71 8.46 4.10
CA ARG A 74 -10.10 8.64 4.45
C ARG A 74 -10.34 8.52 5.95
N LEU A 75 -9.89 7.44 6.59
CA LEU A 75 -10.12 7.21 8.02
C LEU A 75 -9.50 8.29 8.90
N VAL A 76 -8.29 8.73 8.58
CA VAL A 76 -7.63 9.79 9.35
C VAL A 76 -8.33 11.13 9.12
N SER A 77 -8.83 11.40 7.91
CA SER A 77 -9.54 12.65 7.62
C SER A 77 -10.90 12.71 8.32
N GLU A 78 -11.66 11.60 8.31
CA GLU A 78 -12.92 11.44 9.04
C GLU A 78 -12.75 11.68 10.55
N ASP A 79 -11.67 11.14 11.14
CA ASP A 79 -11.39 11.26 12.57
C ASP A 79 -10.89 12.66 12.97
N VAL A 80 -9.96 13.22 12.19
CA VAL A 80 -9.21 14.43 12.59
C VAL A 80 -9.88 15.71 12.08
N LYS A 81 -10.75 15.62 11.05
CA LYS A 81 -11.41 16.76 10.41
C LYS A 81 -10.43 17.84 9.94
N VAL A 82 -9.23 17.44 9.56
CA VAL A 82 -8.17 18.32 9.05
C VAL A 82 -7.67 17.69 7.77
N GLY A 83 -7.62 18.48 6.70
CA GLY A 83 -7.06 18.05 5.44
C GLY A 83 -5.56 17.77 5.57
N PHE A 84 -5.07 16.73 4.92
CA PHE A 84 -3.65 16.40 4.91
C PHE A 84 -3.19 15.89 3.56
N ARG A 85 -1.88 15.94 3.36
CA ARG A 85 -1.25 15.46 2.14
C ARG A 85 -0.78 14.02 2.29
N ALA A 86 -1.15 13.17 1.35
CA ALA A 86 -0.63 11.81 1.27
C ALA A 86 0.34 11.68 0.09
N LEU A 87 1.46 11.02 0.35
CA LEU A 87 2.50 10.76 -0.65
C LEU A 87 2.69 9.25 -0.78
N ILE A 88 2.50 8.74 -2.00
CA ILE A 88 2.91 7.39 -2.37
C ILE A 88 4.24 7.54 -3.08
N THR A 89 5.28 6.96 -2.51
CA THR A 89 6.57 6.86 -3.18
C THR A 89 7.00 5.41 -3.16
N LEU A 90 7.04 4.80 -4.34
CA LEU A 90 7.41 3.41 -4.51
C LEU A 90 8.61 3.32 -5.45
N ALA A 91 9.73 2.83 -4.93
CA ALA A 91 10.87 2.45 -5.74
C ALA A 91 10.88 0.94 -5.94
N SER A 92 11.03 0.51 -7.19
CA SER A 92 11.09 -0.90 -7.55
C SER A 92 12.11 -1.12 -8.64
N LEU A 93 12.70 -2.31 -8.66
CA LEU A 93 13.46 -2.77 -9.82
C LEU A 93 12.49 -3.06 -10.97
N PHE A 94 12.67 -2.31 -12.05
CA PHE A 94 11.99 -2.48 -13.31
C PHE A 94 12.97 -3.07 -14.33
N HIS A 95 12.59 -4.19 -14.97
CA HIS A 95 13.49 -4.97 -15.82
C HIS A 95 14.78 -5.40 -15.09
N ARG A 96 15.79 -5.85 -15.85
CA ARG A 96 17.08 -6.31 -15.30
C ARG A 96 18.01 -5.16 -14.90
N ARG A 97 17.65 -3.88 -15.11
CA ARG A 97 18.63 -2.77 -15.07
C ARG A 97 18.09 -1.39 -14.70
N THR A 98 16.82 -1.24 -14.42
CA THR A 98 16.23 0.09 -14.20
C THR A 98 15.61 0.13 -12.81
N VAL A 99 15.86 1.18 -12.04
CA VAL A 99 15.04 1.49 -10.87
C VAL A 99 13.97 2.46 -11.31
N GLN A 100 12.73 2.02 -11.17
CA GLN A 100 11.57 2.85 -11.40
C GLN A 100 11.08 3.39 -10.06
N VAL A 101 11.05 4.71 -9.94
CA VAL A 101 10.43 5.40 -8.81
C VAL A 101 9.15 6.06 -9.27
N ARG A 102 8.05 5.62 -8.68
CA ARG A 102 6.72 6.19 -8.89
C ARG A 102 6.37 7.05 -7.69
N CYS A 103 6.13 8.33 -7.93
CA CYS A 103 5.51 9.21 -6.94
C CYS A 103 4.06 9.50 -7.34
N ARG A 104 3.16 9.53 -6.36
CA ARG A 104 1.80 10.06 -6.49
C ARG A 104 1.48 10.89 -5.27
N LYS A 105 0.79 12.01 -5.47
CA LYS A 105 0.47 12.99 -4.44
C LYS A 105 -1.04 13.18 -4.38
N PHE A 106 -1.58 13.18 -3.17
CA PHE A 106 -3.00 13.37 -2.95
C PHE A 106 -3.21 14.41 -1.87
N ASP A 107 -4.12 15.34 -2.11
CA ASP A 107 -4.70 16.15 -1.04
C ASP A 107 -6.00 15.48 -0.59
N VAL A 108 -6.12 15.30 0.72
CA VAL A 108 -7.21 14.54 1.35
C VAL A 108 -7.97 15.49 2.24
N ASP A 109 -9.27 15.67 2.00
CA ASP A 109 -10.16 16.48 2.82
C ASP A 109 -11.53 15.79 2.97
N GLY A 110 -11.86 15.35 4.18
CA GLY A 110 -13.00 14.47 4.45
C GLY A 110 -12.94 13.18 3.62
N SER A 111 -13.97 12.97 2.80
CA SER A 111 -14.03 11.86 1.85
C SER A 111 -13.46 12.19 0.46
N THR A 112 -13.03 13.44 0.24
CA THR A 112 -12.45 13.87 -1.03
C THR A 112 -10.98 13.50 -1.07
N LEU A 113 -10.58 12.80 -2.12
CA LEU A 113 -9.19 12.46 -2.41
C LEU A 113 -8.84 12.99 -3.80
N GLU A 114 -8.14 14.13 -3.83
CA GLU A 114 -7.73 14.79 -5.08
C GLU A 114 -6.30 14.40 -5.42
N GLU A 115 -6.10 13.74 -6.57
CA GLU A 115 -4.76 13.45 -7.07
C GLU A 115 -4.15 14.70 -7.70
N LEU A 116 -3.04 15.15 -7.13
CA LEU A 116 -2.31 16.30 -7.59
C LEU A 116 -1.19 15.89 -8.55
N PRO A 117 -0.84 16.77 -9.51
CA PRO A 117 0.30 16.53 -10.40
C PRO A 117 1.61 16.42 -9.60
N VAL A 118 2.42 15.47 -10.03
CA VAL A 118 3.80 15.21 -9.57
C VAL A 118 4.79 15.62 -10.66
N MET A 119 6.04 15.93 -10.29
CA MET A 119 7.11 16.34 -11.21
C MET A 119 7.52 15.24 -12.20
N GLY A 120 7.12 13.99 -11.97
CA GLY A 120 7.13 12.95 -12.99
C GLY A 120 7.59 11.59 -12.47
N HIS A 121 7.45 10.57 -13.31
CA HIS A 121 8.11 9.28 -13.09
C HIS A 121 9.60 9.46 -13.34
N HIS A 122 10.43 8.98 -12.43
CA HIS A 122 11.88 8.94 -12.66
C HIS A 122 12.31 7.49 -12.80
N ASP A 123 12.65 7.14 -14.04
CA ASP A 123 13.33 5.91 -14.36
C ASP A 123 14.83 6.22 -14.40
N ALA A 124 15.60 5.62 -13.48
CA ALA A 124 17.05 5.74 -13.45
C ALA A 124 17.66 4.39 -13.86
N ASP A 125 18.46 4.40 -14.93
CA ASP A 125 19.24 3.23 -15.34
C ASP A 125 20.38 2.99 -14.35
N ILE A 126 20.55 1.76 -13.93
CA ILE A 126 21.62 1.30 -13.04
C ILE A 126 22.63 0.49 -13.86
N GLY A 127 23.93 0.74 -13.64
CA GLY A 127 25.01 0.04 -14.34
C GLY A 127 25.11 -1.45 -14.00
N ASP A 128 25.75 -2.25 -14.86
CA ASP A 128 25.87 -3.72 -14.70
C ASP A 128 26.61 -4.16 -13.42
N LEU A 129 27.60 -3.37 -12.99
CA LEU A 129 28.35 -3.62 -11.76
C LEU A 129 27.46 -3.40 -10.54
N GLU A 130 26.75 -2.28 -10.50
CA GLU A 130 25.83 -1.91 -9.44
C GLU A 130 24.64 -2.86 -9.38
N HIS A 131 24.08 -3.29 -10.51
CA HIS A 131 22.99 -4.27 -10.54
C HIS A 131 23.41 -5.63 -9.94
N ASN A 132 24.63 -6.10 -10.22
CA ASN A 132 25.14 -7.36 -9.66
C ASN A 132 25.46 -7.24 -8.16
N GLU A 133 25.99 -6.11 -7.71
CA GLU A 133 26.23 -5.83 -6.29
C GLU A 133 24.90 -5.73 -5.52
N LEU A 134 23.90 -5.05 -6.09
CA LEU A 134 22.57 -4.91 -5.50
C LEU A 134 21.87 -6.26 -5.38
N ARG A 135 22.02 -7.14 -6.37
CA ARG A 135 21.43 -8.50 -6.35
C ARG A 135 22.06 -9.42 -5.30
N GLN A 136 23.32 -9.16 -4.91
CA GLN A 136 24.02 -9.97 -3.89
C GLN A 136 23.77 -9.47 -2.46
N LEU A 137 23.31 -8.22 -2.30
CA LEU A 137 23.13 -7.55 -1.02
C LEU A 137 21.73 -6.94 -0.92
N ASP A 138 20.72 -7.78 -0.65
CA ASP A 138 19.32 -7.38 -0.50
C ASP A 138 19.13 -6.16 0.43
N ASN A 139 19.94 -6.05 1.50
CA ASN A 139 19.89 -4.91 2.42
C ASN A 139 20.48 -3.62 1.84
N ALA A 140 21.55 -3.70 1.05
CA ALA A 140 22.13 -2.54 0.37
C ALA A 140 21.20 -2.02 -0.72
N MET A 141 20.50 -2.92 -1.41
CA MET A 141 19.47 -2.57 -2.38
C MET A 141 18.29 -1.84 -1.72
N LYS A 142 17.76 -2.36 -0.62
CA LYS A 142 16.69 -1.69 0.14
C LYS A 142 17.12 -0.30 0.62
N SER A 143 18.34 -0.16 1.16
CA SER A 143 18.87 1.14 1.59
C SER A 143 18.91 2.14 0.44
N ARG A 144 19.48 1.76 -0.72
CA ARG A 144 19.55 2.67 -1.88
C ARG A 144 18.18 3.02 -2.44
N LEU A 145 17.25 2.05 -2.51
CA LEU A 145 15.87 2.32 -2.91
C LEU A 145 15.20 3.33 -1.97
N ASN A 146 15.45 3.22 -0.66
CA ASN A 146 14.95 4.18 0.34
C ASN A 146 15.58 5.57 0.17
N ASP A 147 16.88 5.65 -0.10
CA ASP A 147 17.59 6.93 -0.35
C ASP A 147 17.01 7.64 -1.58
N VAL A 148 16.73 6.88 -2.65
CA VAL A 148 16.08 7.41 -3.85
C VAL A 148 14.66 7.86 -3.54
N VAL A 149 13.87 7.07 -2.79
CA VAL A 149 12.53 7.45 -2.33
C VAL A 149 12.56 8.75 -1.51
N GLU A 150 13.52 8.91 -0.62
CA GLU A 150 13.68 10.11 0.20
C GLU A 150 14.07 11.34 -0.63
N SER A 151 15.04 11.20 -1.54
CA SER A 151 15.42 12.25 -2.48
C SER A 151 14.23 12.71 -3.34
N PHE A 152 13.45 11.75 -3.85
CA PHE A 152 12.26 12.04 -4.64
C PHE A 152 11.16 12.72 -3.85
N THR A 153 10.91 12.25 -2.63
CA THR A 153 9.96 12.89 -1.73
C THR A 153 10.36 14.35 -1.50
N ARG A 154 11.64 14.64 -1.28
CA ARG A 154 12.11 16.03 -1.14
C ARG A 154 11.94 16.86 -2.41
N ALA A 155 12.12 16.26 -3.58
CA ALA A 155 12.04 16.94 -4.88
C ALA A 155 10.59 17.27 -5.32
N GLU A 156 9.60 16.46 -4.96
CA GLU A 156 8.18 16.57 -5.38
C GLU A 156 7.38 17.76 -4.78
N GLY A 157 8.08 18.81 -4.37
CA GLY A 157 7.48 20.08 -3.94
C GLY A 157 7.12 20.14 -2.46
N THR A 158 7.56 19.17 -1.65
CA THR A 158 7.46 19.21 -0.18
C THR A 158 8.72 19.82 0.45
N GLN A 159 9.08 21.03 0.02
CA GLN A 159 10.21 21.75 0.60
C GLN A 159 9.97 21.93 2.11
N GLY A 160 10.90 21.45 2.94
CA GLY A 160 10.82 21.59 4.40
C GLY A 160 10.12 20.44 5.15
N PHE A 161 9.48 19.47 4.47
CA PHE A 161 8.94 18.30 5.18
C PHE A 161 10.07 17.45 5.78
N LYS A 162 10.00 17.23 7.09
CA LYS A 162 10.94 16.41 7.86
C LYS A 162 10.19 15.23 8.46
N VAL A 163 10.85 14.07 8.48
CA VAL A 163 10.30 12.87 9.13
C VAL A 163 10.22 13.14 10.64
N LYS A 164 8.99 13.21 11.17
CA LYS A 164 8.77 13.29 12.62
C LYS A 164 8.74 11.94 13.29
N ARG A 165 8.19 10.92 12.60
CA ARG A 165 8.03 9.58 13.16
C ARG A 165 7.92 8.54 12.07
N VAL A 166 8.60 7.43 12.29
CA VAL A 166 8.57 6.23 11.45
C VAL A 166 7.78 5.16 12.18
N PHE A 167 6.93 4.48 11.42
CA PHE A 167 6.11 3.38 11.89
C PHE A 167 6.24 2.19 10.93
N ARG A 168 6.20 0.98 11.49
CA ARG A 168 6.10 -0.26 10.71
C ARG A 168 4.82 -0.96 11.10
N TYR A 169 4.01 -1.30 10.12
CA TYR A 169 2.77 -2.04 10.32
C TYR A 169 2.81 -3.34 9.53
N LYS A 170 2.31 -4.40 10.13
CA LYS A 170 2.08 -5.68 9.45
C LYS A 170 0.60 -5.98 9.46
N ARG A 171 0.10 -6.47 8.34
CA ARG A 171 -1.27 -6.94 8.24
C ARG A 171 -1.35 -8.38 8.76
N GLU A 172 -2.23 -8.63 9.73
CA GLU A 172 -2.40 -9.97 10.32
C GLU A 172 -3.34 -10.89 9.53
N LEU A 173 -3.91 -10.39 8.44
CA LEU A 173 -4.85 -11.15 7.61
C LEU A 173 -4.10 -12.08 6.65
N LYS A 174 -4.40 -13.37 6.72
CA LYS A 174 -3.91 -14.34 5.72
C LYS A 174 -4.57 -14.06 4.37
N LYS A 175 -3.78 -14.07 3.30
CA LYS A 175 -4.33 -14.02 1.93
C LYS A 175 -5.36 -15.16 1.76
N PRO A 176 -6.58 -14.85 1.29
CA PRO A 176 -7.61 -15.86 1.08
C PRO A 176 -7.11 -16.88 0.04
N LYS A 177 -7.31 -18.16 0.33
CA LYS A 177 -7.04 -19.24 -0.61
C LYS A 177 -8.32 -19.51 -1.39
N PHE A 178 -8.28 -19.21 -2.68
CA PHE A 178 -9.39 -19.50 -3.58
C PHE A 178 -9.19 -20.85 -4.26
N SER A 179 -10.30 -21.54 -4.53
CA SER A 179 -10.28 -22.77 -5.33
C SER A 179 -9.87 -22.50 -6.78
N ASN A 180 -10.15 -21.30 -7.29
CA ASN A 180 -9.90 -20.90 -8.66
C ASN A 180 -8.87 -19.75 -8.78
N PRO A 181 -7.82 -19.88 -9.63
CA PRO A 181 -6.88 -18.79 -9.92
C PRO A 181 -7.54 -17.50 -10.42
N ARG A 182 -8.71 -17.59 -11.06
CA ARG A 182 -9.48 -16.44 -11.51
C ARG A 182 -9.97 -15.59 -10.32
N MET A 183 -10.38 -16.23 -9.24
CA MET A 183 -10.83 -15.54 -8.01
C MET A 183 -9.67 -14.84 -7.30
N ALA A 184 -8.48 -15.42 -7.30
CA ALA A 184 -7.28 -14.74 -6.80
C ALA A 184 -6.95 -13.46 -7.61
N ARG A 185 -7.15 -13.48 -8.94
CA ARG A 185 -6.99 -12.29 -9.78
C ARG A 185 -8.08 -11.26 -9.51
N LEU A 186 -9.33 -11.68 -9.36
CA LEU A 186 -10.44 -10.80 -9.00
C LEU A 186 -10.20 -10.13 -7.65
N MET A 187 -9.72 -10.87 -6.66
CA MET A 187 -9.32 -10.36 -5.36
C MET A 187 -8.27 -9.26 -5.46
N THR A 188 -7.23 -9.49 -6.27
CA THR A 188 -6.19 -8.47 -6.55
C THR A 188 -6.78 -7.22 -7.19
N GLN A 189 -7.81 -7.36 -8.04
CA GLN A 189 -8.50 -6.24 -8.65
C GLN A 189 -9.38 -5.49 -7.64
N LEU A 190 -10.09 -6.20 -6.76
CA LEU A 190 -10.88 -5.61 -5.68
C LEU A 190 -10.01 -4.80 -4.72
N GLU A 191 -8.83 -5.32 -4.39
CA GLU A 191 -7.82 -4.60 -3.61
C GLU A 191 -7.36 -3.29 -4.28
N ARG A 192 -7.51 -3.13 -5.59
CA ARG A 192 -7.08 -1.93 -6.35
C ARG A 192 -8.24 -1.04 -6.84
N CYS A 193 -9.48 -1.48 -6.72
CA CYS A 193 -10.63 -0.75 -7.23
C CYS A 193 -10.99 0.42 -6.30
N GLU A 194 -11.69 1.41 -6.86
CA GLU A 194 -12.30 2.54 -6.13
C GLU A 194 -13.57 2.09 -5.43
N SER A 195 -14.44 1.41 -6.18
CA SER A 195 -15.66 0.81 -5.67
C SER A 195 -15.98 -0.46 -6.44
N PHE A 196 -16.81 -1.29 -5.85
CA PHE A 196 -17.32 -2.46 -6.54
C PHE A 196 -18.71 -2.83 -6.06
N ASP A 197 -19.42 -3.60 -6.86
CA ASP A 197 -20.71 -4.16 -6.52
C ASP A 197 -20.80 -5.61 -6.96
N VAL A 198 -21.54 -6.41 -6.22
CA VAL A 198 -21.82 -7.82 -6.54
C VAL A 198 -23.30 -7.91 -6.81
N VAL A 199 -23.67 -8.00 -8.08
CA VAL A 199 -25.06 -8.06 -8.51
C VAL A 199 -25.39 -9.42 -9.13
N THR A 200 -26.66 -9.78 -9.08
CA THR A 200 -27.19 -10.95 -9.78
C THR A 200 -28.06 -10.44 -10.92
N GLU A 201 -27.66 -10.72 -12.16
CA GLU A 201 -28.43 -10.39 -13.36
C GLU A 201 -28.88 -11.69 -14.02
N GLY A 202 -30.19 -11.98 -13.94
CA GLY A 202 -30.72 -13.28 -14.35
C GLY A 202 -30.20 -14.41 -13.46
N GLU A 203 -29.62 -15.45 -14.06
CA GLU A 203 -28.99 -16.59 -13.36
C GLU A 203 -27.48 -16.39 -13.13
N GLN A 204 -26.94 -15.23 -13.47
CA GLN A 204 -25.49 -14.98 -13.46
C GLN A 204 -25.10 -13.96 -12.38
N HIS A 205 -24.12 -14.31 -11.55
CA HIS A 205 -23.51 -13.35 -10.63
C HIS A 205 -22.40 -12.57 -11.33
N ILE A 206 -22.38 -11.25 -11.12
CA ILE A 206 -21.48 -10.31 -11.76
C ILE A 206 -20.86 -9.41 -10.69
N VAL A 207 -19.52 -9.40 -10.61
CA VAL A 207 -18.77 -8.40 -9.86
C VAL A 207 -18.45 -7.23 -10.79
N LYS A 208 -19.05 -6.08 -10.50
CA LYS A 208 -18.82 -4.82 -11.20
C LYS A 208 -17.76 -4.03 -10.44
N LEU A 209 -16.66 -3.69 -11.09
CA LEU A 209 -15.55 -2.94 -10.51
C LEU A 209 -15.46 -1.56 -11.14
N VAL A 210 -15.22 -0.53 -10.34
CA VAL A 210 -14.76 0.79 -10.79
C VAL A 210 -13.27 0.89 -10.47
N LEU A 211 -12.44 0.99 -11.50
CA LEU A 211 -10.99 1.12 -11.40
C LEU A 211 -10.60 2.60 -11.39
N ALA A 212 -9.35 2.86 -11.01
CA ALA A 212 -8.77 4.20 -11.02
C ALA A 212 -9.03 4.95 -12.35
N GLY A 213 -9.55 6.17 -12.25
CA GLY A 213 -9.90 7.00 -13.41
C GLY A 213 -11.26 6.66 -14.03
N GLY A 214 -12.15 5.99 -13.29
CA GLY A 214 -13.54 5.74 -13.69
C GLY A 214 -13.74 4.59 -14.68
N ALA A 215 -12.68 3.85 -15.02
CA ALA A 215 -12.78 2.68 -15.91
C ALA A 215 -13.60 1.57 -15.24
N LYS A 216 -14.51 0.93 -15.98
CA LYS A 216 -15.38 -0.13 -15.45
C LYS A 216 -14.95 -1.51 -15.92
N SER A 217 -14.92 -2.48 -15.02
CA SER A 217 -14.63 -3.88 -15.32
C SER A 217 -15.74 -4.79 -14.80
N LEU A 218 -16.06 -5.85 -15.55
CA LEU A 218 -17.10 -6.81 -15.22
C LEU A 218 -16.48 -8.21 -15.10
N SER A 219 -16.77 -8.89 -14.00
CA SER A 219 -16.29 -10.24 -13.73
C SER A 219 -17.46 -11.17 -13.41
N TYR A 220 -17.78 -12.06 -14.36
CA TYR A 220 -18.79 -13.09 -14.20
C TYR A 220 -18.28 -14.21 -13.29
N VAL A 221 -18.96 -14.48 -12.20
CA VAL A 221 -18.59 -15.47 -11.18
C VAL A 221 -19.71 -16.48 -10.98
N LYS A 222 -19.33 -17.70 -10.60
CA LYS A 222 -20.28 -18.76 -10.22
C LYS A 222 -20.82 -18.52 -8.80
N PRO A 223 -21.99 -19.09 -8.44
CA PRO A 223 -22.53 -18.97 -7.08
C PRO A 223 -21.54 -19.41 -5.98
N GLU A 224 -20.87 -20.55 -6.17
CA GLU A 224 -19.86 -21.06 -5.24
C GLU A 224 -18.66 -20.11 -5.08
N GLU A 225 -18.28 -19.43 -6.16
CA GLU A 225 -17.19 -18.44 -6.15
C GLU A 225 -17.59 -17.15 -5.43
N VAL A 226 -18.88 -16.79 -5.46
CA VAL A 226 -19.41 -15.66 -4.66
C VAL A 226 -19.31 -15.98 -3.17
N GLU A 227 -19.66 -17.20 -2.74
CA GLU A 227 -19.51 -17.59 -1.33
C GLU A 227 -18.06 -17.53 -0.84
N GLU A 228 -17.10 -17.99 -1.67
CA GLU A 228 -15.67 -17.85 -1.36
C GLU A 228 -15.25 -16.37 -1.27
N LEU A 229 -15.78 -15.53 -2.16
CA LEU A 229 -15.51 -14.10 -2.17
C LEU A 229 -16.06 -13.42 -0.91
N GLU A 230 -17.30 -13.70 -0.52
CA GLU A 230 -17.93 -13.12 0.67
C GLU A 230 -17.14 -13.47 1.93
N LYS A 231 -16.72 -14.74 2.08
CA LYS A 231 -15.84 -15.17 3.18
C LYS A 231 -14.50 -14.44 3.17
N ALA A 232 -13.94 -14.17 1.99
CA ALA A 232 -12.71 -13.39 1.87
C ALA A 232 -12.90 -11.91 2.25
N LEU A 233 -14.10 -11.35 2.07
CA LEU A 233 -14.44 -9.97 2.40
C LEU A 233 -14.75 -9.75 3.89
N GLU A 234 -15.19 -10.77 4.64
CA GLU A 234 -15.53 -10.67 6.07
C GLU A 234 -14.39 -10.08 6.92
N GLY A 235 -13.15 -10.48 6.65
CA GLY A 235 -11.96 -9.99 7.35
C GLY A 235 -11.36 -8.71 6.76
N ARG A 236 -12.01 -8.08 5.78
CA ARG A 236 -11.43 -6.98 4.98
C ARG A 236 -12.33 -5.73 5.04
N PRO A 237 -12.30 -5.00 6.16
CA PRO A 237 -13.16 -3.85 6.39
C PRO A 237 -12.98 -2.76 5.31
N GLU A 238 -11.80 -2.65 4.73
CA GLU A 238 -11.53 -1.71 3.64
C GLU A 238 -12.33 -2.04 2.37
N LEU A 239 -12.46 -3.33 2.04
CA LEU A 239 -13.21 -3.75 0.86
C LEU A 239 -14.71 -3.72 1.09
N GLN A 240 -15.16 -4.01 2.31
CA GLN A 240 -16.56 -3.84 2.68
C GLN A 240 -17.00 -2.37 2.51
N ARG A 241 -16.15 -1.41 2.85
CA ARG A 241 -16.41 0.03 2.62
C ARG A 241 -16.47 0.38 1.14
N ARG A 242 -15.53 -0.13 0.32
CA ARG A 242 -15.55 0.08 -1.14
C ARG A 242 -16.78 -0.52 -1.81
N ARG A 243 -17.30 -1.61 -1.25
CA ARG A 243 -18.56 -2.22 -1.70
C ARG A 243 -19.78 -1.37 -1.37
N ALA A 244 -19.80 -0.76 -0.18
CA ALA A 244 -20.92 0.06 0.27
C ALA A 244 -21.09 1.34 -0.55
N GLY A 245 -20.18 1.63 -1.49
CA GLY A 245 -20.18 2.88 -2.25
C GLY A 245 -20.21 4.08 -1.33
N ALA A 246 -19.61 3.97 -0.14
CA ALA A 246 -19.56 5.07 0.79
C ALA A 246 -18.76 6.18 0.10
N ASP A 247 -19.45 7.16 -0.45
CA ASP A 247 -18.92 8.45 -0.92
C ASP A 247 -18.58 9.34 0.29
#